data_AF-A0A944ZTM8-F1
#
_entry.id   AF-A0A944ZTM8-F1
#
_cell.length_a   1.000
_cell.length_b   1.000
_cell.length_c   1.000
_cell.angle_alpha   90.00
_cell.angle_beta   90.00
_cell.angle_gamma   90.00
#
_symmetry.space_group_name_H-M   'P 1'
#
loop_
_entity.id
_entity.type
_entity.pdbx_description
1 polymer ?
#
loop_
_entity_poly.entity_id
_entity_poly.type
_entity_poly.pdbx_seq_one_letter_code
_entity_poly.pdbx_strand_id
1 'polypeptide(L)'
;MLFNSFEYILFLPTVAILFFVLPHKHRWILLLAASYFFYMYWDPKYALLLAGSTLISYYSGYKMGQVPKAKRLPYLYLSIISSLGILTIFKYLNFLTDSANKAAELLNIAYAAPALAIILPVGVSFYLFQTMSYAIDVYNDKIKPEKHLGIYSLYVSFFPQLVAGPIERAGNILPQLRTHVSPNQKRILDGLKLIVWGLFKKIVVADRIAALVNEVYNNAPMYEGAPLLLATVLFSFQIYCDFSGYSDIAIGTAQIFGIKLMDNFKRP
;
A
#
# COMPACT_ATOMS: atom_id res chain seq x y z
N MET A 1 -9.37 -2.88 -5.92
CA MET A 1 -10.33 -3.92 -5.51
C MET A 1 -10.20 -4.10 -4.00
N LEU A 2 -11.30 -4.38 -3.27
CA LEU A 2 -11.23 -4.60 -1.82
C LEU A 2 -11.01 -6.09 -1.52
N PHE A 3 -10.25 -6.40 -0.48
CA PHE A 3 -9.93 -7.78 -0.11
C PHE A 3 -11.15 -8.59 0.38
N ASN A 4 -12.15 -7.92 0.93
CA ASN A 4 -13.40 -8.52 1.42
C ASN A 4 -14.53 -8.51 0.37
N SER A 5 -14.22 -8.27 -0.91
CA SER A 5 -15.23 -8.22 -1.98
C SER A 5 -15.35 -9.55 -2.76
N PHE A 6 -16.49 -9.75 -3.41
CA PHE A 6 -16.73 -10.96 -4.22
C PHE A 6 -15.77 -11.06 -5.41
N GLU A 7 -15.42 -9.92 -6.00
CA GLU A 7 -14.47 -9.85 -7.12
C GLU A 7 -13.09 -10.31 -6.70
N TYR A 8 -12.68 -10.06 -5.44
CA TYR A 8 -11.42 -10.57 -4.92
C TYR A 8 -11.42 -12.09 -4.76
N ILE A 9 -12.54 -12.66 -4.32
CA ILE A 9 -12.74 -14.11 -4.18
C ILE A 9 -12.60 -14.81 -5.54
N LEU A 10 -12.99 -14.17 -6.65
CA LEU A 10 -12.80 -14.71 -8.00
C LEU A 10 -11.40 -14.40 -8.56
N PHE A 11 -10.88 -13.20 -8.29
CA PHE A 11 -9.60 -12.72 -8.78
C PHE A 11 -8.44 -13.56 -8.27
N LEU A 12 -8.36 -13.82 -6.95
CA LEU A 12 -7.21 -14.49 -6.36
C LEU A 12 -7.03 -15.94 -6.88
N PRO A 13 -8.05 -16.82 -6.89
CA PRO A 13 -7.91 -18.17 -7.45
C PRO A 13 -7.54 -18.13 -8.93
N THR A 14 -8.12 -17.21 -9.71
CA THR A 14 -7.80 -17.06 -11.14
C THR A 14 -6.32 -16.74 -11.34
N VAL A 15 -5.80 -15.74 -10.62
CA VAL A 15 -4.37 -15.37 -10.69
C VAL A 15 -3.48 -16.50 -10.17
N ALA A 16 -3.87 -17.19 -9.10
CA ALA A 16 -3.10 -18.31 -8.55
C ALA A 16 -3.01 -19.49 -9.53
N ILE A 17 -4.13 -19.89 -10.14
CA ILE A 17 -4.16 -20.97 -11.14
C ILE A 17 -3.27 -20.60 -12.33
N LEU A 18 -3.45 -19.40 -12.90
CA LEU A 18 -2.63 -18.92 -14.01
C LEU A 18 -1.14 -18.87 -13.63
N PHE A 19 -0.81 -18.46 -12.41
CA PHE A 19 0.57 -18.40 -11.93
C PHE A 19 1.24 -19.78 -11.92
N PHE A 20 0.54 -20.82 -11.45
CA PHE A 20 1.10 -22.16 -11.38
C PHE A 20 1.14 -22.88 -12.74
N VAL A 21 0.19 -22.58 -13.64
CA VAL A 21 0.15 -23.14 -15.00
C VAL A 21 1.19 -22.48 -15.92
N LEU A 22 1.45 -21.17 -15.76
CA LEU A 22 2.39 -20.47 -16.63
C LEU A 22 3.86 -20.88 -16.38
N PRO A 23 4.68 -20.93 -17.45
CA PRO A 23 6.13 -21.07 -17.33
C PRO A 23 6.73 -19.95 -16.47
N HIS A 24 7.72 -20.30 -15.65
CA HIS A 24 8.38 -19.37 -14.71
C HIS A 24 8.75 -18.02 -15.31
N LYS A 25 9.28 -18.01 -16.54
CA LYS A 25 9.67 -16.78 -17.27
C LYS A 25 8.55 -15.74 -17.45
N HIS A 26 7.28 -16.14 -17.45
CA HIS A 26 6.14 -15.23 -17.65
C HIS A 26 5.39 -14.89 -16.37
N ARG A 27 5.71 -15.54 -15.24
CA ARG A 27 4.95 -15.37 -13.99
C ARG A 27 5.02 -13.95 -13.44
N TRP A 28 6.16 -13.29 -13.57
CA TRP A 28 6.29 -11.89 -13.14
C TRP A 28 5.42 -10.95 -13.99
N ILE A 29 5.23 -11.25 -15.28
CA ILE A 29 4.35 -10.48 -16.17
C ILE A 29 2.91 -10.65 -15.72
N LEU A 30 2.49 -11.89 -15.44
CA LEU A 30 1.15 -12.16 -14.90
C LEU A 30 0.93 -11.40 -13.59
N LEU A 31 1.85 -11.50 -12.63
CA LEU A 31 1.71 -10.81 -11.35
C LEU A 31 1.69 -9.29 -11.50
N LEU A 32 2.47 -8.74 -12.44
CA LEU A 32 2.48 -7.30 -12.73
C LEU A 32 1.14 -6.86 -13.33
N ALA A 33 0.63 -7.59 -14.33
CA ALA A 33 -0.66 -7.31 -14.95
C ALA A 33 -1.81 -7.43 -13.95
N ALA A 34 -1.82 -8.50 -13.15
CA ALA A 34 -2.78 -8.70 -12.07
C ALA A 34 -2.69 -7.55 -11.04
N SER A 35 -1.49 -7.06 -10.75
CA SER A 35 -1.26 -5.97 -9.82
C SER A 35 -1.83 -4.64 -10.29
N TYR A 36 -1.58 -4.29 -11.55
CA TYR A 36 -2.16 -3.08 -12.15
C TYR A 36 -3.68 -3.21 -12.29
N PHE A 37 -4.20 -4.36 -12.69
CA PHE A 37 -5.65 -4.60 -12.75
C PHE A 37 -6.31 -4.43 -11.37
N PHE A 38 -5.74 -5.01 -10.33
CA PHE A 38 -6.23 -4.88 -8.96
C PHE A 38 -6.30 -3.42 -8.50
N TYR A 39 -5.27 -2.63 -8.83
CA TYR A 39 -5.19 -1.21 -8.49
C TYR A 39 -6.17 -0.36 -9.29
N MET A 40 -6.21 -0.55 -10.62
CA MET A 40 -7.10 0.16 -11.55
C MET A 40 -8.59 -0.08 -11.26
N TYR A 41 -8.94 -1.19 -10.60
CA TYR A 41 -10.31 -1.47 -10.19
C TYR A 41 -10.91 -0.37 -9.31
N TRP A 42 -10.09 0.38 -8.55
CA TRP A 42 -10.59 1.51 -7.77
C TRP A 42 -10.81 2.75 -8.65
N ASP A 43 -9.77 3.21 -9.34
CA ASP A 43 -9.86 4.26 -10.36
C ASP A 43 -8.66 4.14 -11.32
N PRO A 44 -8.89 3.87 -12.62
CA PRO A 44 -7.82 3.67 -13.60
C PRO A 44 -6.86 4.85 -13.75
N LYS A 45 -7.30 6.09 -13.51
CA LYS A 45 -6.48 7.28 -13.77
C LYS A 45 -5.24 7.34 -12.88
N TYR A 46 -5.32 6.78 -11.67
CA TYR A 46 -4.21 6.77 -10.73
C TYR A 46 -3.16 5.71 -11.03
N ALA A 47 -3.42 4.76 -11.94
CA ALA A 47 -2.39 3.85 -12.42
C ALA A 47 -1.25 4.61 -13.11
N LEU A 48 -1.54 5.75 -13.74
CA LEU A 48 -0.52 6.65 -14.30
C LEU A 48 0.35 7.27 -13.19
N LEU A 49 -0.24 7.61 -12.04
CA LEU A 49 0.52 8.13 -10.90
C LEU A 49 1.45 7.06 -10.34
N LEU A 50 0.95 5.84 -10.14
CA LEU A 50 1.75 4.69 -9.70
C LEU A 50 2.89 4.38 -10.68
N ALA A 51 2.60 4.33 -11.97
CA ALA A 51 3.59 4.11 -13.02
C ALA A 51 4.63 5.24 -13.05
N GLY A 52 4.20 6.50 -12.98
CA GLY A 52 5.08 7.67 -12.95
C GLY A 52 6.03 7.65 -11.74
N SER A 53 5.52 7.42 -10.53
CA SER A 53 6.36 7.31 -9.34
C SER A 53 7.32 6.11 -9.41
N THR A 54 6.87 5.00 -10.00
CA THR A 54 7.69 3.81 -10.23
C THR A 54 8.83 4.11 -11.22
N LEU A 55 8.55 4.80 -12.32
CA LEU A 55 9.56 5.14 -13.32
C LEU A 55 10.62 6.09 -12.77
N ILE A 56 10.21 7.12 -12.03
CA ILE A 56 11.14 8.09 -11.43
C ILE A 56 12.05 7.39 -10.41
N SER A 57 11.47 6.59 -9.50
CA SER A 57 12.24 5.89 -8.48
C SER A 57 13.13 4.78 -9.04
N TYR A 58 12.67 4.06 -10.06
CA TYR A 58 13.49 3.11 -10.83
C TYR A 58 14.68 3.81 -11.46
N TYR A 59 14.43 4.90 -12.20
CA TYR A 59 15.46 5.67 -12.88
C TYR A 59 16.51 6.19 -11.88
N SER A 60 16.06 6.76 -10.77
CA SER A 60 16.93 7.22 -9.68
C SER A 60 17.82 6.10 -9.16
N GLY A 61 17.25 4.94 -8.80
CA GLY A 61 18.04 3.79 -8.32
C GLY A 61 19.02 3.27 -9.37
N TYR A 62 18.57 3.09 -10.60
CA TYR A 62 19.38 2.59 -11.71
C TYR A 62 20.57 3.51 -11.99
N LYS A 63 20.37 4.83 -12.04
CA LYS A 63 21.44 5.81 -12.23
C LYS A 63 22.41 5.87 -11.06
N MET A 64 21.92 5.77 -9.82
CA MET A 64 22.81 5.65 -8.65
C MET A 64 23.76 4.46 -8.76
N GLY A 65 23.32 3.35 -9.35
CA GLY A 65 24.14 2.17 -9.61
C GLY A 65 25.26 2.33 -10.61
N GLN A 66 25.23 3.38 -11.45
CA GLN A 66 26.19 3.62 -12.53
C GLN A 66 27.26 4.65 -12.17
N VAL A 67 27.09 5.36 -11.06
CA VAL A 67 27.97 6.46 -10.66
C VAL A 67 28.65 6.19 -9.31
N PRO A 68 29.84 6.76 -9.08
CA PRO A 68 30.47 6.74 -7.75
C PRO A 68 29.56 7.39 -6.69
N LYS A 69 29.71 6.98 -5.43
CA LYS A 69 28.87 7.44 -4.31
C LYS A 69 28.75 8.97 -4.22
N ALA A 70 29.84 9.70 -4.48
CA ALA A 70 29.88 11.17 -4.49
C ALA A 70 28.91 11.82 -5.48
N LYS A 71 28.51 11.12 -6.56
CA LYS A 71 27.60 11.63 -7.60
C LYS A 71 26.16 11.08 -7.48
N ARG A 72 25.84 10.32 -6.42
CA ARG A 72 24.52 9.71 -6.25
C ARG A 72 23.46 10.65 -5.68
N LEU A 73 23.89 11.68 -4.94
CA LEU A 73 23.00 12.55 -4.16
C LEU A 73 21.88 13.20 -4.99
N PRO A 74 22.12 13.72 -6.22
CA PRO A 74 21.04 14.30 -7.03
C PRO A 74 19.93 13.30 -7.38
N TYR A 75 20.27 12.03 -7.63
CA TYR A 75 19.30 10.98 -7.95
C TYR A 75 18.50 10.54 -6.72
N LEU A 76 19.12 10.54 -5.54
CA LEU A 76 18.42 10.34 -4.27
C LEU A 76 17.39 11.46 -4.06
N TYR A 77 17.81 12.72 -4.20
CA TYR A 77 16.91 13.86 -4.09
C TYR A 77 15.79 13.83 -5.12
N LEU A 78 16.07 13.46 -6.37
CA LEU A 78 15.01 13.26 -7.37
C LEU A 78 13.94 12.28 -6.88
N SER A 79 14.34 11.14 -6.31
CA SER A 79 13.40 10.13 -5.80
C SER A 79 12.62 10.62 -4.58
N ILE A 80 13.28 11.27 -3.63
CA ILE A 80 12.66 11.75 -2.39
C ILE A 80 11.72 12.93 -2.68
N ILE A 81 12.20 13.95 -3.40
CA ILE A 81 11.44 15.17 -3.69
C ILE A 81 10.23 14.85 -4.56
N SER A 82 10.35 13.97 -5.58
CA SER A 82 9.18 13.56 -6.37
C SER A 82 8.15 12.82 -5.52
N SER A 83 8.58 11.91 -4.64
CA SER A 83 7.68 11.15 -3.77
C SER A 83 6.99 12.05 -2.74
N LEU A 84 7.75 12.93 -2.07
CA LEU A 84 7.20 13.91 -1.14
C LEU A 84 6.30 14.92 -1.85
N GLY A 85 6.66 15.35 -3.07
CA GLY A 85 5.83 16.23 -3.89
C GLY A 85 4.47 15.63 -4.20
N ILE A 86 4.42 14.36 -4.60
CA ILE A 86 3.18 13.61 -4.81
C ILE A 86 2.37 13.54 -3.50
N LEU A 87 3.01 13.20 -2.37
CA LEU A 87 2.33 13.18 -1.07
C LEU A 87 1.76 14.55 -0.69
N THR A 88 2.54 15.62 -0.84
CA THR A 88 2.10 16.98 -0.53
C THR A 88 0.88 17.36 -1.37
N ILE A 89 0.92 17.13 -2.69
CA ILE A 89 -0.19 17.46 -3.60
C ILE A 89 -1.45 16.69 -3.23
N PHE A 90 -1.35 15.36 -3.09
CA PHE A 90 -2.55 14.52 -2.94
C PHE A 90 -3.07 14.41 -1.51
N LYS A 91 -2.21 14.54 -0.50
CA LYS A 91 -2.57 14.31 0.90
C LYS A 91 -2.69 15.59 1.73
N TYR A 92 -1.84 16.58 1.47
CA TYR A 92 -1.71 17.73 2.36
C TYR A 92 -2.20 19.04 1.74
N LEU A 93 -2.32 19.14 0.41
CA LEU A 93 -2.62 20.41 -0.24
C LEU A 93 -3.99 20.96 0.15
N ASN A 94 -5.05 20.12 0.21
CA ASN A 94 -6.37 20.56 0.67
C ASN A 94 -6.33 21.08 2.12
N PHE A 95 -5.59 20.40 3.00
CA PHE A 95 -5.42 20.80 4.39
C PHE A 95 -4.63 22.12 4.51
N LEU A 96 -3.57 22.28 3.72
CA LEU A 96 -2.76 23.50 3.70
C LEU A 96 -3.58 24.69 3.19
N THR A 97 -4.36 24.50 2.13
CA THR A 97 -5.26 25.52 1.58
C THR A 97 -6.34 25.92 2.58
N ASP A 98 -7.00 24.95 3.23
CA ASP A 98 -8.01 25.22 4.27
C ASP A 98 -7.41 25.96 5.47
N SER A 99 -6.24 25.53 5.93
CA SER A 99 -5.52 26.19 7.02
C SER A 99 -5.11 27.63 6.67
N ALA A 100 -4.63 27.86 5.45
CA ALA A 100 -4.25 29.19 4.98
C ALA A 100 -5.46 30.13 4.86
N ASN A 101 -6.60 29.64 4.38
CA ASN A 101 -7.85 30.40 4.33
C ASN A 101 -8.33 30.78 5.73
N LYS A 102 -8.34 29.84 6.68
CA LYS A 102 -8.70 30.10 8.09
C LYS A 102 -7.76 31.10 8.76
N ALA A 103 -6.45 31.00 8.48
CA ALA A 103 -5.47 31.94 9.01
C ALA A 103 -5.64 33.36 8.43
N ALA A 104 -5.93 33.46 7.13
CA ALA A 104 -6.22 34.74 6.48
C ALA A 104 -7.49 35.38 7.04
N GLU A 105 -8.55 34.59 7.26
CA GLU A 105 -9.80 35.04 7.88
C GLU A 105 -9.56 35.61 9.28
N LEU A 106 -8.78 34.91 10.12
CA LEU A 106 -8.42 35.37 11.46
C LEU A 106 -7.63 36.70 11.45
N LEU A 107 -6.79 36.90 10.43
CA LEU A 107 -5.98 38.10 10.25
C LEU A 107 -6.69 39.21 9.47
N ASN A 108 -7.95 39.01 9.08
CA ASN A 108 -8.72 39.92 8.20
C ASN A 108 -8.00 40.25 6.88
N ILE A 109 -7.22 39.30 6.36
CA ILE A 109 -6.54 39.41 5.06
C ILE A 109 -7.50 38.92 3.98
N ALA A 110 -7.72 39.74 2.94
CA ALA A 110 -8.50 39.36 1.76
C ALA A 110 -7.72 38.35 0.90
N TYR A 111 -7.67 37.10 1.36
CA TYR A 111 -7.06 35.97 0.68
C TYR A 111 -8.06 34.81 0.64
N ALA A 112 -8.31 34.32 -0.56
CA ALA A 112 -9.16 33.15 -0.80
C ALA A 112 -8.44 32.24 -1.79
N ALA A 113 -7.69 31.26 -1.28
CA ALA A 113 -7.16 30.21 -2.11
C ALA A 113 -8.32 29.34 -2.63
N PRO A 114 -8.27 28.91 -3.91
CA PRO A 114 -9.33 28.10 -4.50
C PRO A 114 -9.43 26.75 -3.78
N ALA A 115 -10.66 26.29 -3.55
CA ALA A 115 -10.90 24.95 -3.02
C ALA A 115 -10.41 23.91 -4.04
N LEU A 116 -9.41 23.14 -3.65
CA LEU A 116 -8.90 22.03 -4.44
C LEU A 116 -9.66 20.76 -4.03
N ALA A 117 -10.41 20.16 -4.96
CA ALA A 117 -11.11 18.89 -4.72
C ALA A 117 -10.20 17.70 -5.09
N ILE A 118 -8.98 17.68 -4.55
CA ILE A 118 -8.01 16.62 -4.87
C ILE A 118 -8.42 15.33 -4.15
N ILE A 119 -8.72 14.29 -4.92
CA ILE A 119 -9.02 12.96 -4.41
C ILE A 119 -7.71 12.22 -4.10
N LEU A 120 -7.58 11.73 -2.86
CA LEU A 120 -6.42 10.98 -2.39
C LEU A 120 -6.38 9.57 -3.00
N PRO A 121 -5.31 9.18 -3.72
CA PRO A 121 -5.17 7.85 -4.26
C PRO A 121 -5.00 6.79 -3.16
N VAL A 122 -5.72 5.68 -3.28
CA VAL A 122 -5.58 4.55 -2.35
C VAL A 122 -4.14 4.03 -2.38
N GLY A 123 -3.57 3.77 -1.20
CA GLY A 123 -2.20 3.21 -1.11
C GLY A 123 -1.06 4.16 -1.44
N VAL A 124 -1.33 5.44 -1.78
CA VAL A 124 -0.29 6.43 -2.19
C VAL A 124 0.84 6.56 -1.18
N SER A 125 0.54 6.54 0.10
CA SER A 125 1.56 6.59 1.14
C SER A 125 2.45 5.35 1.14
N PHE A 126 1.88 4.17 0.98
CA PHE A 126 2.62 2.91 1.06
C PHE A 126 3.65 2.79 -0.06
N TYR A 127 3.24 2.90 -1.33
CA TYR A 127 4.17 2.71 -2.43
C TYR A 127 5.20 3.84 -2.52
N LEU A 128 4.88 5.07 -2.09
CA LEU A 128 5.86 6.17 -2.04
C LEU A 128 6.88 5.97 -0.93
N PHE A 129 6.49 5.45 0.24
CA PHE A 129 7.45 5.07 1.28
C PHE A 129 8.33 3.89 0.83
N GLN A 130 7.78 2.92 0.10
CA GLN A 130 8.55 1.81 -0.47
C GLN A 130 9.58 2.26 -1.52
N THR A 131 9.21 3.18 -2.41
CA THR A 131 10.12 3.71 -3.44
C THR A 131 11.21 4.61 -2.82
N MET A 132 10.87 5.44 -1.84
CA MET A 132 11.84 6.23 -1.07
C MET A 132 12.81 5.32 -0.30
N SER A 133 12.28 4.30 0.39
CA SER A 133 13.12 3.33 1.11
C SER A 133 14.09 2.62 0.16
N TYR A 134 13.63 2.22 -1.03
CA TYR A 134 14.51 1.65 -2.05
C TYR A 134 15.64 2.61 -2.45
N ALA A 135 15.32 3.88 -2.75
CA ALA A 135 16.33 4.86 -3.14
C ALA A 135 17.36 5.11 -2.02
N ILE A 136 16.90 5.19 -0.77
CA ILE A 136 17.76 5.35 0.41
C ILE A 136 18.64 4.12 0.61
N ASP A 137 18.10 2.92 0.47
CA ASP A 137 18.84 1.67 0.65
C ASP A 137 19.88 1.46 -0.47
N VAL A 138 19.59 1.88 -1.71
CA VAL A 138 20.56 1.92 -2.82
C VAL A 138 21.66 2.96 -2.58
N TYR A 139 21.30 4.17 -2.13
CA TYR A 139 22.26 5.22 -1.84
C TYR A 139 23.27 4.79 -0.75
N ASN A 140 22.76 4.12 0.28
CA ASN A 140 23.56 3.62 1.41
C ASN A 140 24.28 2.29 1.14
N ASP A 141 24.27 1.79 -0.09
CA ASP A 141 24.89 0.52 -0.49
C ASP A 141 24.34 -0.72 0.26
N LYS A 142 23.15 -0.63 0.86
CA LYS A 142 22.50 -1.77 1.55
C LYS A 142 21.96 -2.80 0.55
N ILE A 143 21.53 -2.33 -0.61
CA ILE A 143 21.06 -3.17 -1.72
C ILE A 143 21.66 -2.68 -3.03
N LYS A 144 21.82 -3.60 -3.99
CA LYS A 144 22.15 -3.24 -5.37
C LYS A 144 20.88 -2.76 -6.09
N PRO A 145 20.97 -1.72 -6.94
CA PRO A 145 19.81 -1.29 -7.72
C PRO A 145 19.33 -2.40 -8.66
N GLU A 146 18.01 -2.51 -8.78
CA GLU A 146 17.34 -3.40 -9.73
C GLU A 146 17.55 -2.88 -11.15
N LYS A 147 17.90 -3.78 -12.07
CA LYS A 147 18.22 -3.49 -13.48
C LYS A 147 17.06 -3.80 -14.42
N HIS A 148 16.02 -4.48 -13.94
CA HIS A 148 14.87 -4.88 -14.73
C HIS A 148 13.63 -4.09 -14.30
N LEU A 149 13.23 -3.11 -15.13
CA LEU A 149 12.09 -2.23 -14.87
C LEU A 149 10.80 -3.01 -14.54
N GLY A 150 10.49 -4.09 -15.25
CA GLY A 150 9.30 -4.90 -14.99
C GLY A 150 9.27 -5.55 -13.60
N ILE A 151 10.39 -6.10 -13.11
CA ILE A 151 10.50 -6.69 -11.77
C ILE A 151 10.43 -5.59 -10.70
N TYR A 152 11.07 -4.45 -10.94
CA TYR A 152 10.95 -3.30 -10.05
C TYR A 152 9.51 -2.80 -9.96
N SER A 153 8.84 -2.68 -11.11
CA SER A 153 7.43 -2.27 -11.19
C SER A 153 6.53 -3.25 -10.46
N LEU A 154 6.81 -4.56 -10.56
CA LEU A 154 6.09 -5.57 -9.80
C LEU A 154 6.32 -5.41 -8.30
N TYR A 155 7.55 -5.16 -7.85
CA TYR A 155 7.83 -4.89 -6.44
C TYR A 155 6.99 -3.71 -5.90
N VAL A 156 6.96 -2.59 -6.61
CA VAL A 156 6.21 -1.40 -6.16
C VAL A 156 4.69 -1.63 -6.22
N SER A 157 4.21 -2.32 -7.25
CA SER A 157 2.76 -2.48 -7.49
C SER A 157 2.15 -3.74 -6.88
N PHE A 158 2.94 -4.63 -6.26
CA PHE A 158 2.49 -5.97 -5.87
C PHE A 158 1.17 -5.93 -5.09
N PHE A 159 0.09 -6.40 -5.70
CA PHE A 159 -1.27 -6.16 -5.17
C PHE A 159 -1.52 -6.61 -3.73
N PRO A 160 -0.90 -7.69 -3.20
CA PRO A 160 -1.15 -8.09 -1.82
C PRO A 160 -0.72 -7.00 -0.84
N GLN A 161 0.33 -6.24 -1.14
CA GLN A 161 0.84 -5.20 -0.24
C GLN A 161 0.39 -3.78 -0.57
N LEU A 162 -0.06 -3.52 -1.81
CA LEU A 162 -0.20 -2.17 -2.37
C LEU A 162 -1.13 -1.22 -1.59
N VAL A 163 -2.22 -1.75 -1.03
CA VAL A 163 -3.29 -0.93 -0.41
C VAL A 163 -3.15 -0.81 1.10
N ALA A 164 -2.90 -1.93 1.77
CA ALA A 164 -2.92 -2.00 3.25
C ALA A 164 -2.03 -3.12 3.81
N GLY A 165 -1.05 -3.61 3.03
CA GLY A 165 -0.11 -4.60 3.53
C GLY A 165 1.04 -3.98 4.32
N PRO A 166 1.94 -4.83 4.85
CA PRO A 166 3.18 -4.39 5.47
C PRO A 166 4.00 -3.49 4.53
N ILE A 167 4.65 -2.45 5.07
CA ILE A 167 5.57 -1.61 4.28
C ILE A 167 6.83 -2.42 4.00
N GLU A 168 6.87 -3.07 2.84
CA GLU A 168 8.00 -3.91 2.45
C GLU A 168 9.28 -3.17 2.13
N ARG A 169 10.40 -3.87 2.35
CA ARG A 169 11.73 -3.46 1.93
C ARG A 169 12.10 -4.17 0.64
N ALA A 170 12.65 -3.43 -0.32
CA ALA A 170 13.10 -3.96 -1.59
C ALA A 170 14.10 -5.14 -1.45
N GLY A 171 14.98 -5.08 -0.45
CA GLY A 171 15.93 -6.16 -0.16
C GLY A 171 15.27 -7.49 0.24
N ASN A 172 14.05 -7.47 0.79
CA ASN A 172 13.29 -8.67 1.12
C ASN A 172 12.57 -9.23 -0.12
N ILE A 173 11.86 -8.39 -0.86
CA ILE A 173 10.94 -8.84 -1.93
C ILE A 173 11.64 -9.07 -3.27
N LEU A 174 12.53 -8.18 -3.71
CA LEU A 174 13.13 -8.27 -5.06
C LEU A 174 13.82 -9.62 -5.33
N PRO A 175 14.60 -10.20 -4.39
CA PRO A 175 15.19 -11.53 -4.61
C PRO A 175 14.11 -12.61 -4.78
N GLN A 176 13.02 -12.54 -4.01
CA GLN A 176 11.94 -13.53 -4.02
C GLN A 176 11.19 -13.56 -5.36
N LEU A 177 10.99 -12.40 -6.01
CA LEU A 177 10.32 -12.29 -7.31
C LEU A 177 11.05 -13.03 -8.45
N ARG A 178 12.33 -13.35 -8.27
CA ARG A 178 13.14 -14.09 -9.25
C ARG A 178 13.22 -15.59 -8.97
N THR A 179 12.81 -16.02 -7.78
CA THR A 179 12.92 -17.43 -7.39
C THR A 179 11.88 -18.28 -8.11
N HIS A 180 12.25 -19.53 -8.39
CA HIS A 180 11.30 -20.50 -8.93
C HIS A 180 10.40 -21.03 -7.81
N VAL A 181 9.09 -20.87 -7.97
CA VAL A 181 8.10 -21.26 -6.96
C VAL A 181 7.30 -22.46 -7.46
N SER A 182 7.55 -23.64 -6.91
CA SER A 182 6.71 -24.82 -7.21
C SER A 182 5.41 -24.79 -6.39
N PRO A 183 4.33 -25.42 -6.90
CA PRO A 183 3.13 -25.67 -6.10
C PRO A 183 3.50 -26.42 -4.81
N ASN A 184 3.06 -25.89 -3.67
CA ASN A 184 3.30 -26.51 -2.38
C ASN A 184 2.00 -26.45 -1.57
N GLN A 185 1.39 -27.61 -1.35
CA GLN A 185 0.08 -27.71 -0.70
C GLN A 185 0.09 -27.09 0.69
N LYS A 186 1.12 -27.36 1.51
CA LYS A 186 1.24 -26.80 2.86
C LYS A 186 1.27 -25.28 2.84
N ARG A 187 2.12 -24.69 1.98
CA ARG A 187 2.24 -23.23 1.84
C ARG A 187 0.93 -22.57 1.39
N ILE A 188 0.24 -23.19 0.43
CA ILE A 188 -1.05 -22.68 -0.06
C ILE A 188 -2.12 -22.76 1.04
N LEU A 189 -2.23 -23.90 1.72
CA LEU A 189 -3.18 -24.06 2.84
C LEU A 189 -2.90 -23.09 3.98
N ASP A 190 -1.64 -22.89 4.35
CA ASP A 190 -1.27 -21.94 5.40
C ASP A 190 -1.59 -20.49 4.99
N GLY A 191 -1.38 -20.13 3.73
CA GLY A 191 -1.81 -18.83 3.19
C GLY A 191 -3.33 -18.65 3.20
N LEU A 192 -4.10 -19.68 2.84
CA LEU A 192 -5.56 -19.67 2.90
C LEU A 192 -6.08 -19.52 4.33
N LYS A 193 -5.45 -20.18 5.32
CA LYS A 193 -5.82 -20.01 6.73
C LYS A 193 -5.66 -18.56 7.18
N LEU A 194 -4.56 -17.89 6.79
CA LEU A 194 -4.34 -16.48 7.09
C LEU A 194 -5.40 -15.58 6.42
N ILE A 195 -5.75 -15.85 5.16
CA ILE A 195 -6.81 -15.11 4.46
C ILE A 195 -8.14 -15.26 5.18
N VAL A 196 -8.54 -16.48 5.53
CA VAL A 196 -9.80 -16.75 6.25
C VAL A 196 -9.81 -16.08 7.62
N TRP A 197 -8.70 -16.15 8.36
CA TRP A 197 -8.58 -15.49 9.66
C TRP A 197 -8.63 -13.97 9.55
N GLY A 198 -7.97 -13.40 8.54
CA GLY A 198 -8.03 -11.96 8.27
C GLY A 198 -9.43 -11.50 7.87
N LEU A 199 -10.14 -12.28 7.04
CA LEU A 199 -11.55 -12.03 6.68
C LEU A 199 -12.46 -12.10 7.90
N PHE A 200 -12.24 -13.04 8.82
CA PHE A 200 -12.99 -13.11 10.07
C PHE A 200 -12.80 -11.84 10.91
N LYS A 201 -11.55 -11.43 11.15
CA LYS A 201 -11.26 -10.18 11.90
C LYS A 201 -11.88 -8.96 11.23
N LYS A 202 -11.83 -8.89 9.89
CA LYS A 202 -12.38 -7.76 9.14
C LYS A 202 -13.92 -7.73 9.17
N ILE A 203 -14.56 -8.79 8.67
CA ILE A 203 -16.00 -8.81 8.38
C ILE A 203 -16.83 -9.07 9.65
N VAL A 204 -16.36 -9.96 10.53
CA VAL A 204 -17.13 -10.39 11.70
C VAL A 204 -16.89 -9.48 12.90
N VAL A 205 -15.65 -9.02 13.09
CA VAL A 205 -15.28 -8.19 14.25
C VAL A 205 -15.28 -6.71 13.87
N ALA A 206 -14.36 -6.27 13.01
CA ALA A 206 -14.14 -4.85 12.75
C ALA A 206 -15.36 -4.17 12.13
N ASP A 207 -15.95 -4.74 11.06
CA ASP A 207 -17.07 -4.12 10.36
C ASP A 207 -18.34 -4.07 11.24
N ARG A 208 -18.53 -5.02 12.17
CA ARG A 208 -19.64 -5.01 13.15
C ARG A 208 -19.44 -3.96 14.23
N ILE A 209 -18.23 -3.85 14.77
CA ILE A 209 -17.91 -2.81 15.73
C ILE A 209 -18.00 -1.42 15.08
N ALA A 210 -17.52 -1.28 13.83
CA ALA A 210 -17.54 -0.03 13.09
C ALA A 210 -18.96 0.54 12.95
N ALA A 211 -19.98 -0.31 12.76
CA ALA A 211 -21.37 0.15 12.70
C ALA A 211 -21.80 0.88 14.00
N LEU A 212 -21.43 0.32 15.17
CA LEU A 212 -21.75 0.94 16.47
C LEU A 212 -20.91 2.20 16.71
N VAL A 213 -19.59 2.14 16.43
CA VAL A 213 -18.69 3.27 16.64
C VAL A 213 -19.07 4.45 15.75
N ASN A 214 -19.40 4.19 14.48
CA ASN A 214 -19.81 5.22 13.52
C ASN A 214 -21.13 5.88 13.93
N GLU A 215 -22.08 5.13 14.50
CA GLU A 215 -23.32 5.71 15.01
C GLU A 215 -23.04 6.74 16.10
N VAL A 216 -22.16 6.42 17.06
CA VAL A 216 -21.80 7.34 18.14
C VAL A 216 -20.97 8.53 17.65
N TYR A 217 -19.96 8.29 16.81
CA TYR A 217 -19.04 9.36 16.38
C TYR A 217 -19.63 10.31 15.33
N ASN A 218 -20.46 9.82 14.40
CA ASN A 218 -21.12 10.68 13.42
C ASN A 218 -22.21 11.55 14.05
N ASN A 219 -22.72 11.14 15.20
CA ASN A 219 -23.77 11.83 15.96
C ASN A 219 -23.28 12.25 17.35
N ALA A 220 -21.98 12.56 17.50
CA ALA A 220 -21.35 12.83 18.79
C ALA A 220 -22.11 13.84 19.68
N PRO A 221 -22.71 14.93 19.17
CA PRO A 221 -23.49 15.86 20.00
C PRO A 221 -24.75 15.25 20.64
N MET A 222 -25.22 14.08 20.19
CA MET A 222 -26.40 13.39 20.73
C MET A 222 -26.08 12.40 21.85
N TYR A 223 -24.80 12.17 22.16
CA TYR A 223 -24.35 11.18 23.14
C TYR A 223 -23.45 11.82 24.19
N GLU A 224 -23.61 11.43 25.45
CA GLU A 224 -22.78 11.89 26.57
C GLU A 224 -22.39 10.73 27.49
N GLY A 225 -21.21 10.80 28.11
CA GLY A 225 -20.76 9.84 29.13
C GLY A 225 -20.45 8.44 28.59
N ALA A 226 -21.20 7.44 29.05
CA ALA A 226 -20.88 6.02 28.83
C ALA A 226 -20.83 5.56 27.36
N PRO A 227 -21.76 5.97 26.46
CA PRO A 227 -21.70 5.60 25.04
C PRO A 227 -20.41 6.08 24.34
N LEU A 228 -19.93 7.28 24.66
CA LEU A 228 -18.69 7.82 24.12
C LEU A 228 -17.46 7.02 24.60
N LEU A 229 -17.42 6.67 25.89
CA LEU A 229 -16.35 5.82 26.44
C LEU A 229 -16.35 4.43 25.81
N LEU A 230 -17.52 3.80 25.67
CA LEU A 230 -17.65 2.50 25.05
C LEU A 230 -17.25 2.55 23.57
N ALA A 231 -17.70 3.54 22.81
CA ALA A 231 -17.30 3.74 21.42
C ALA A 231 -15.78 3.93 21.28
N THR A 232 -15.15 4.65 22.20
CA THR A 232 -13.68 4.85 22.21
C THR A 232 -12.91 3.54 22.44
N VAL A 233 -13.35 2.74 23.42
CA VAL A 233 -12.74 1.42 23.68
C VAL A 233 -12.95 0.50 22.48
N LEU A 234 -14.17 0.43 21.96
CA LEU A 234 -14.52 -0.40 20.81
C LEU A 234 -13.79 0.01 19.53
N PHE A 235 -13.58 1.32 19.31
CA PHE A 235 -12.80 1.81 18.19
C PHE A 235 -11.36 1.25 18.19
N SER A 236 -10.79 1.01 19.38
CA SER A 236 -9.45 0.42 19.50
C SER A 236 -9.42 -1.03 19.01
N PHE A 237 -10.46 -1.81 19.30
CA PHE A 237 -10.63 -3.16 18.76
C PHE A 237 -10.94 -3.14 17.26
N GLN A 238 -11.82 -2.22 16.81
CA GLN A 238 -12.15 -2.03 15.41
C GLN A 238 -10.88 -1.78 14.58
N ILE A 239 -10.11 -0.75 14.92
CA ILE A 239 -8.94 -0.34 14.12
C ILE A 239 -7.87 -1.44 14.10
N TYR A 240 -7.68 -2.14 15.24
CA TYR A 240 -6.78 -3.28 15.30
C TYR A 240 -7.24 -4.44 14.41
N CYS A 241 -8.49 -4.90 14.56
CA CYS A 241 -9.02 -6.02 13.79
C CYS A 241 -9.12 -5.69 12.29
N ASP A 242 -9.39 -4.44 11.93
CA ASP A 242 -9.41 -3.97 10.55
C ASP A 242 -8.02 -4.08 9.93
N PHE A 243 -7.03 -3.41 10.53
CA PHE A 243 -5.68 -3.34 9.96
C PHE A 243 -4.92 -4.67 10.05
N SER A 244 -5.09 -5.39 11.17
CA SER A 244 -4.55 -6.74 11.34
C SER A 244 -5.26 -7.75 10.44
N GLY A 245 -6.55 -7.58 10.17
CA GLY A 245 -7.30 -8.38 9.20
C GLY A 245 -6.74 -8.25 7.78
N TYR A 246 -6.58 -7.00 7.33
CA TYR A 246 -5.95 -6.73 6.03
C TYR A 246 -4.52 -7.24 5.92
N SER A 247 -3.72 -7.08 6.98
CA SER A 247 -2.34 -7.57 7.00
C SER A 247 -2.28 -9.09 6.83
N ASP A 248 -3.14 -9.85 7.51
CA ASP A 248 -3.16 -11.31 7.40
C ASP A 248 -3.61 -11.77 6.00
N ILE A 249 -4.60 -11.10 5.41
CA ILE A 249 -5.03 -11.39 4.03
C ILE A 249 -3.88 -11.12 3.06
N ALA A 250 -3.17 -9.99 3.20
CA ALA A 250 -2.02 -9.64 2.38
C ALA A 250 -0.89 -10.69 2.48
N ILE A 251 -0.52 -11.07 3.72
CA ILE A 251 0.53 -12.08 3.98
C ILE A 251 0.12 -13.44 3.42
N GLY A 252 -1.10 -13.89 3.70
CA GLY A 252 -1.61 -15.18 3.21
C GLY A 252 -1.68 -15.26 1.69
N THR A 253 -2.07 -14.15 1.05
CA THR A 253 -2.11 -14.01 -0.40
C THR A 253 -0.70 -14.10 -1.01
N ALA A 254 0.25 -13.34 -0.48
CA ALA A 254 1.63 -13.38 -0.94
C ALA A 254 2.25 -14.77 -0.77
N GLN A 255 1.92 -15.45 0.34
CA GLN A 255 2.41 -16.78 0.65
C GLN A 255 1.98 -17.83 -0.40
N ILE A 256 0.78 -17.72 -0.97
CA ILE A 256 0.35 -18.58 -2.09
C ILE A 256 1.38 -18.51 -3.24
N PHE A 257 1.78 -17.30 -3.62
CA PHE A 257 2.78 -17.04 -4.66
C PHE A 257 4.24 -17.29 -4.24
N GLY A 258 4.46 -17.79 -3.03
CA GLY A 258 5.80 -18.07 -2.50
C GLY A 258 6.56 -16.83 -2.03
N ILE A 259 5.88 -15.70 -1.86
CA ILE A 259 6.47 -14.44 -1.39
C ILE A 259 6.17 -14.28 0.10
N LYS A 260 7.21 -14.07 0.90
CA LYS A 260 7.12 -13.82 2.34
C LYS A 260 7.17 -12.32 2.59
N LEU A 261 6.03 -11.75 2.96
CA LEU A 261 5.94 -10.40 3.51
C LEU A 261 6.35 -10.40 4.99
N MET A 262 6.68 -9.24 5.53
CA MET A 262 6.96 -8.99 6.94
C MET A 262 5.67 -8.99 7.76
N ASP A 263 5.78 -9.33 9.05
CA ASP A 263 4.64 -9.24 9.96
C ASP A 263 4.42 -7.79 10.39
N ASN A 264 3.17 -7.29 10.32
CA ASN A 264 2.80 -6.00 10.92
C ASN A 264 2.47 -6.10 12.41
N PHE A 265 1.99 -7.26 12.88
CA PHE A 265 1.45 -7.41 14.23
C PHE A 265 1.95 -8.69 14.91
N LYS A 266 2.36 -8.58 16.19
CA LYS A 266 2.77 -9.71 17.03
C LYS A 266 2.20 -9.60 18.44
N ARG A 267 0.89 -9.86 18.57
CA ARG A 267 0.14 -9.74 19.84
C ARG A 267 0.43 -8.39 20.54
N PRO A 268 0.15 -7.26 19.87
CA PRO A 268 0.39 -5.93 20.42
C PRO A 268 -0.50 -5.63 21.64
#